data_AF-A0A7V1PVQ5-F1
#
_entry.id   AF-A0A7V1PVQ5-F1
#
_cell.length_a   1.000
_cell.length_b   1.000
_cell.length_c   1.000
_cell.angle_alpha   90.00
_cell.angle_beta   90.00
_cell.angle_gamma   90.00
#
_symmetry.space_group_name_H-M   'P 1'
#
loop_
_entity.id
_entity.type
_entity.pdbx_description
1 polymer ?
#
loop_
_entity_poly.entity_id
_entity_poly.type
_entity_poly.pdbx_seq_one_letter_code
_entity_poly.pdbx_strand_id
1 'polypeptide(L)'
;MTTLINIELYKIFKKWRTYTGFIAIVVLVSIVQLAMYFQGQRSINYITGELRQSFVFVGNLLNGYFIAHMILNSLAILIPFLITLVAGDLLAGEATAGTYRMLITRPVSR
;
A
#
# COMPACT_ATOMS: atom_id res chain seq x y z
N MET A 1 19.29 23.07 -7.36
CA MET A 1 18.33 21.96 -7.63
C MET A 1 18.17 20.98 -6.46
N THR A 2 19.24 20.41 -5.90
CA THR A 2 19.16 19.46 -4.77
C THR A 2 18.52 20.03 -3.51
N THR A 3 18.70 21.32 -3.25
CA THR A 3 18.05 22.07 -2.16
C THR A 3 16.52 22.10 -2.30
N LEU A 4 16.00 22.27 -3.52
CA LEU A 4 14.55 22.30 -3.77
C LEU A 4 13.91 20.92 -3.51
N ILE A 5 14.58 19.85 -3.96
CA ILE A 5 14.14 18.46 -3.75
C ILE A 5 14.10 18.14 -2.25
N ASN A 6 15.13 18.54 -1.49
CA ASN A 6 15.16 18.34 -0.04
C ASN A 6 14.04 19.09 0.69
N ILE A 7 13.70 20.31 0.26
CA ILE A 7 12.60 21.09 0.85
C ILE A 7 11.25 20.41 0.59
N GLU A 8 11.01 19.93 -0.63
CA GLU A 8 9.77 19.21 -0.97
C GLU A 8 9.68 17.87 -0.23
N LEU A 9 10.76 17.08 -0.17
CA LEU A 9 10.81 15.84 0.61
C LEU A 9 10.52 16.10 2.10
N TYR A 10 11.13 17.12 2.70
CA TYR A 10 10.86 17.50 4.08
C TYR A 10 9.39 17.89 4.30
N LYS A 11 8.78 18.61 3.35
CA LYS A 11 7.36 18.98 3.39
C LYS A 11 6.47 17.73 3.35
N ILE A 12 6.82 16.73 2.53
CA ILE A 12 6.11 15.45 2.44
C ILE A 12 6.18 14.70 3.78
N PHE A 13 7.38 14.50 4.33
CA PHE A 13 7.57 13.73 5.57
C PHE A 13 6.97 14.39 6.82
N LYS A 14 6.80 15.72 6.82
CA LYS A 14 6.20 16.45 7.95
C LYS A 14 4.67 16.40 7.96
N LYS A 15 4.02 16.12 6.83
CA LYS A 15 2.55 16.05 6.75
C LYS A 15 2.07 14.71 7.32
N TRP A 16 1.29 14.75 8.41
CA TRP A 16 0.63 13.56 8.99
C TRP A 16 -0.18 12.78 7.95
N ARG A 17 -0.80 13.51 7.01
CA ARG A 17 -1.63 12.96 5.93
C ARG A 17 -0.87 11.99 5.01
N THR A 18 0.46 12.06 4.92
CA THR A 18 1.27 11.10 4.16
C THR A 18 1.34 9.73 4.82
N TYR A 19 1.19 9.65 6.15
CA TYR A 19 1.26 8.39 6.89
C TYR A 19 -0.07 7.63 6.90
N THR A 20 -1.20 8.26 6.53
CA THR A 20 -2.52 7.63 6.59
C THR A 20 -2.61 6.37 5.71
N GLY A 21 -1.98 6.41 4.53
CA GLY A 21 -1.92 5.27 3.62
C GLY A 21 -1.11 4.09 4.19
N PHE A 22 0.06 4.38 4.78
CA PHE A 22 0.88 3.35 5.44
C PHE A 22 0.16 2.74 6.64
N ILE A 23 -0.49 3.56 7.46
CA ILE A 23 -1.30 3.09 8.60
C ILE A 23 -2.43 2.18 8.11
N ALA A 24 -3.14 2.57 7.05
CA ALA A 24 -4.21 1.76 6.49
C ALA A 24 -3.72 0.38 6.02
N ILE A 25 -2.54 0.30 5.37
CA ILE A 25 -1.95 -0.99 4.98
C ILE A 25 -1.59 -1.82 6.21
N VAL A 26 -0.92 -1.24 7.21
CA VAL A 26 -0.52 -1.99 8.41
C VAL A 26 -1.73 -2.58 9.11
N VAL A 27 -2.81 -1.79 9.23
CA VAL A 27 -4.08 -2.27 9.79
C VAL A 27 -4.69 -3.38 8.94
N LEU A 28 -4.76 -3.19 7.62
CA LEU A 28 -5.32 -4.18 6.69
C LEU A 28 -4.55 -5.50 6.72
N VAL A 29 -3.22 -5.45 6.66
CA VAL A 29 -2.36 -6.64 6.72
C VAL A 29 -2.51 -7.34 8.07
N SER A 30 -2.56 -6.58 9.18
CA SER A 30 -2.75 -7.16 10.52
C SER A 30 -4.09 -7.87 10.65
N ILE A 31 -5.17 -7.27 10.11
CA ILE A 31 -6.50 -7.89 10.09
C ILE A 31 -6.47 -9.19 9.28
N VAL A 32 -5.86 -9.19 8.09
CA VAL A 32 -5.73 -10.38 7.25
C VAL A 32 -4.92 -11.47 7.95
N GLN A 33 -3.81 -11.11 8.60
CA GLN A 33 -2.96 -12.06 9.31
C GLN A 33 -3.67 -12.68 10.52
N LEU A 34 -4.40 -11.87 11.30
CA LEU A 34 -5.23 -12.38 12.40
C LEU A 34 -6.37 -13.28 11.89
N ALA A 35 -7.04 -12.89 10.81
CA ALA A 35 -8.09 -13.71 10.19
C ALA A 35 -7.53 -15.08 9.74
N MET A 36 -6.34 -15.11 9.13
CA MET A 36 -5.70 -16.34 8.71
C MET A 36 -5.23 -17.19 9.91
N TYR A 37 -4.78 -16.56 10.99
CA TYR A 37 -4.40 -17.27 12.22
C TYR A 37 -5.60 -17.95 12.90
N PHE A 38 -6.74 -17.27 13.01
CA PHE A 38 -7.94 -17.83 13.64
C PHE A 38 -8.77 -18.74 12.74
N GLN A 39 -8.71 -18.54 11.42
CA GLN A 39 -9.67 -19.12 10.48
C GLN A 39 -9.02 -19.94 9.35
N GLY A 40 -7.69 -20.08 9.35
CA GLY A 40 -6.95 -20.59 8.20
C GLY A 40 -7.40 -21.99 7.72
N GLN A 41 -7.79 -22.91 8.61
CA GLN A 41 -8.25 -24.24 8.19
C GLN A 41 -9.59 -24.19 7.43
N ARG A 42 -10.46 -23.25 7.79
CA ARG A 42 -11.74 -23.02 7.10
C ARG A 42 -11.51 -22.27 5.78
N SER A 43 -10.66 -21.23 5.76
CA SER A 43 -10.35 -20.48 4.54
C SER A 43 -9.70 -21.34 3.46
N ILE A 44 -8.78 -22.25 3.83
CA ILE A 44 -8.21 -23.20 2.85
C ILE A 44 -9.28 -24.16 2.33
N ASN A 45 -10.18 -24.66 3.17
CA ASN A 45 -11.27 -25.51 2.68
C ASN A 45 -12.26 -24.76 1.74
N TYR A 46 -12.47 -23.46 1.91
CA TYR A 46 -13.26 -22.65 0.98
C TYR A 46 -12.54 -22.42 -0.36
N ILE A 47 -11.26 -22.05 -0.34
CA ILE A 47 -10.48 -21.77 -1.56
C ILE A 47 -10.15 -23.07 -2.32
N THR A 48 -9.80 -24.13 -1.59
CA THR A 48 -9.43 -25.44 -2.15
C THR A 48 -10.66 -26.33 -2.39
N GLY A 49 -11.86 -25.93 -1.97
CA GLY A 49 -13.10 -26.69 -2.20
C GLY A 49 -13.36 -26.93 -3.69
N GLU A 50 -13.23 -25.89 -4.51
CA GLU A 50 -13.39 -26.00 -5.97
C GLU A 50 -12.19 -26.69 -6.64
N LEU A 51 -10.98 -26.48 -6.11
CA LEU A 51 -9.74 -27.05 -6.67
C LEU A 51 -9.56 -28.54 -6.36
N ARG A 52 -10.14 -29.05 -5.27
CA ARG A 52 -10.07 -30.47 -4.87
C ARG A 52 -10.79 -31.42 -5.83
N GLN A 53 -11.70 -30.90 -6.66
CA GLN A 53 -12.36 -31.73 -7.67
C GLN A 53 -11.43 -32.12 -8.83
N SER A 54 -10.34 -31.35 -9.03
CA SER A 54 -9.40 -31.56 -10.13
C SER A 54 -7.97 -31.88 -9.68
N PHE A 55 -7.61 -31.60 -8.42
CA PHE A 55 -6.25 -31.80 -7.90
C PHE A 55 -6.24 -32.48 -6.52
N VAL A 56 -5.35 -33.47 -6.37
CA VAL A 56 -5.08 -34.13 -5.08
C VAL A 56 -4.06 -33.31 -4.30
N PHE A 57 -4.51 -32.65 -3.23
CA PHE A 57 -3.63 -31.87 -2.36
C PHE A 57 -3.13 -32.73 -1.19
N VAL A 58 -1.82 -32.96 -1.13
CA VAL A 58 -1.15 -33.75 -0.08
C VAL A 58 -0.30 -32.82 0.80
N GLY A 59 -0.48 -32.88 2.13
CA GLY A 59 0.32 -32.14 3.11
C GLY A 59 -0.40 -30.98 3.82
N ASN A 60 0.35 -30.19 4.61
CA ASN A 60 -0.17 -29.00 5.29
C ASN A 60 -0.15 -27.79 4.35
N LEU A 61 -1.28 -27.54 3.69
CA LEU A 61 -1.50 -26.40 2.79
C LEU A 61 -1.38 -25.04 3.51
N LEU A 62 -1.62 -25.04 4.82
CA LEU A 62 -1.64 -23.86 5.66
C LEU A 62 -0.25 -23.64 6.27
N ASN A 63 0.68 -23.24 5.41
CA ASN A 63 2.06 -22.92 5.78
C ASN A 63 2.24 -21.41 5.94
N GLY A 64 3.10 -20.97 6.85
CA GLY A 64 3.52 -19.57 6.96
C GLY A 64 4.07 -19.00 5.66
N TYR A 65 4.71 -19.82 4.82
CA TYR A 65 5.14 -19.43 3.47
C TYR A 65 3.96 -19.07 2.55
N PHE A 66 2.87 -19.85 2.59
CA PHE A 66 1.68 -19.57 1.79
C PHE A 66 1.01 -18.26 2.21
N ILE A 67 0.91 -18.02 3.52
CA ILE A 67 0.39 -16.78 4.08
C ILE A 67 1.27 -15.59 3.67
N ALA A 68 2.59 -15.72 3.82
CA ALA A 68 3.54 -14.69 3.42
C ALA A 68 3.45 -14.39 1.91
N HIS A 69 3.29 -15.42 1.07
CA HIS A 69 3.15 -15.25 -0.38
C HIS A 69 1.84 -14.55 -0.76
N MET A 70 0.71 -14.87 -0.10
CA MET A 70 -0.55 -14.15 -0.29
C MET A 70 -0.41 -12.68 0.11
N ILE A 71 0.22 -12.40 1.25
CA ILE A 71 0.45 -11.03 1.73
C ILE A 71 1.36 -10.27 0.74
N LEU A 72 2.43 -10.89 0.26
CA LEU A 72 3.34 -10.27 -0.70
C LEU A 72 2.62 -9.88 -2.01
N ASN A 73 1.76 -10.76 -2.53
CA ASN A 73 0.96 -10.48 -3.71
C ASN A 73 -0.06 -9.36 -3.49
N SER A 74 -0.70 -9.30 -2.31
CA SER A 74 -1.62 -8.20 -2.01
C SER A 74 -0.89 -6.86 -1.88
N LEU A 75 0.31 -6.85 -1.29
CA LEU A 75 1.17 -5.67 -1.23
C LEU A 75 1.58 -5.16 -2.62
N ALA A 76 1.80 -6.05 -3.59
CA ALA A 76 2.16 -5.66 -4.95
C ALA A 76 1.11 -4.74 -5.61
N ILE A 77 -0.17 -4.88 -5.24
CA ILE A 77 -1.26 -4.01 -5.71
C ILE A 77 -1.41 -2.77 -4.83
N LEU A 78 -1.25 -2.91 -3.52
CA LEU A 78 -1.42 -1.82 -2.56
C LEU A 78 -0.31 -0.76 -2.64
N ILE A 79 0.92 -1.13 -2.97
CA ILE A 79 2.05 -0.18 -3.06
C ILE A 79 1.84 0.87 -4.16
N PRO A 80 1.57 0.51 -5.43
CA PRO A 80 1.27 1.49 -6.48
C PRO A 80 0.09 2.40 -6.12
N PHE A 81 -0.95 1.84 -5.49
CA PHE A 81 -2.12 2.59 -5.03
C PHE A 81 -1.75 3.66 -3.99
N LEU A 82 -0.86 3.36 -3.04
CA LEU A 82 -0.39 4.35 -2.09
C LEU A 82 0.41 5.48 -2.74
N ILE A 83 1.26 5.13 -3.71
CA ILE A 83 2.09 6.12 -4.41
C ILE A 83 1.19 7.13 -5.13
N THR A 84 0.14 6.67 -5.82
CA THR A 84 -0.79 7.56 -6.52
C THR A 84 -1.62 8.40 -5.56
N LEU A 85 -2.02 7.85 -4.41
CA LEU A 85 -2.76 8.59 -3.38
C LEU A 85 -1.91 9.71 -2.76
N VAL A 86 -0.66 9.43 -2.40
CA VAL A 86 0.25 10.44 -1.84
C VAL A 86 0.59 11.51 -2.88
N ALA A 87 0.87 11.11 -4.13
CA ALA A 87 1.12 12.06 -5.21
C ALA A 87 -0.10 12.96 -5.47
N GLY A 88 -1.30 12.38 -5.50
CA GLY A 88 -2.55 13.12 -5.66
C GLY A 88 -2.79 14.13 -4.53
N ASP A 89 -2.52 13.74 -3.28
CA ASP A 89 -2.66 14.62 -2.12
C ASP A 89 -1.68 15.81 -2.14
N LEU A 90 -0.47 15.60 -2.66
CA LEU A 90 0.51 16.68 -2.84
C LEU A 90 0.05 17.66 -3.91
N LEU A 91 -0.39 17.14 -5.06
CA LEU A 91 -0.88 17.97 -6.16
C LEU A 91 -2.15 18.75 -5.75
N ALA A 92 -3.07 18.11 -5.03
CA ALA A 92 -4.27 18.76 -4.51
C ALA A 92 -3.93 19.82 -3.46
N GLY A 93 -2.96 19.54 -2.57
CA GLY A 93 -2.53 20.49 -1.53
C GLY A 93 -1.94 21.78 -2.10
N GLU A 94 -1.15 21.69 -3.17
CA GLU A 94 -0.59 22.86 -3.86
C GLU A 94 -1.66 23.62 -4.66
N ALA A 95 -2.68 22.93 -5.17
CA ALA A 95 -3.86 23.54 -5.79
C ALA A 95 -4.65 24.37 -4.78
N THR A 96 -4.97 23.82 -3.61
CA THR A 96 -5.73 24.49 -2.56
C THR A 96 -4.97 25.70 -1.99
N ALA A 97 -3.64 25.62 -1.88
CA ALA A 97 -2.81 26.73 -1.43
C ALA A 97 -2.60 27.82 -2.49
N GLY A 98 -3.11 27.66 -3.72
CA GLY A 98 -2.92 28.62 -4.82
C GLY A 98 -1.48 28.75 -5.32
N THR A 99 -0.58 27.88 -4.85
CA THR A 99 0.87 27.98 -5.09
C THR A 99 1.26 27.48 -6.48
N TYR A 100 0.37 26.74 -7.16
CA TYR A 100 0.55 26.37 -8.57
C TYR A 100 0.85 27.56 -9.48
N ARG A 101 0.21 28.71 -9.23
CA ARG A 101 0.44 29.92 -10.03
C ARG A 101 1.89 30.40 -9.88
N MET A 102 2.48 30.33 -8.69
CA MET A 102 3.89 30.68 -8.48
C MET A 102 4.85 29.65 -9.08
N LEU A 103 4.55 28.36 -8.95
CA LEU A 103 5.41 27.28 -9.49
C LEU A 103 5.48 27.29 -11.02
N ILE A 104 4.38 27.65 -11.69
CA ILE A 104 4.28 27.62 -13.17
C ILE A 104 4.76 28.94 -13.80
N THR A 105 4.66 30.08 -13.10
CA THR A 105 4.97 31.40 -13.68
C THR A 105 6.42 31.85 -13.50
N ARG A 106 7.15 31.31 -12.51
CA ARG A 106 8.54 31.69 -12.27
C ARG A 106 9.47 30.51 -12.53
N PRO A 107 10.41 30.58 -13.51
CA PRO A 107 11.40 29.54 -13.67
C PRO A 107 12.23 29.46 -12.38
N VAL A 108 12.40 28.25 -11.86
CA VAL A 108 13.32 27.99 -10.74
C VAL A 108 14.68 28.52 -11.18
N SER A 109 15.20 29.56 -10.51
CA SER A 109 16.52 30.08 -10.84
C SER A 109 17.52 28.95 -10.65
N ARG A 110 18.33 28.70 -11.69
CA ARG A 110 19.27 27.59 -11.77
C ARG A 110 20.07 27.40 -10.48
#